data_AF-A0A511W0L8-F1
#
_entry.id   AF-A0A511W0L8-F1
#
_cell.length_a   1.000
_cell.length_b   1.000
_cell.length_c   1.000
_cell.angle_alpha   90.00
_cell.angle_beta   90.00
_cell.angle_gamma   90.00
#
_symmetry.space_group_name_H-M   'P 1'
#
loop_
_entity.id
_entity.type
_entity.pdbx_description
1 polymer ?
#
loop_
_entity_poly.entity_id
_entity_poly.type
_entity_poly.pdbx_seq_one_letter_code
_entity_poly.pdbx_strand_id
1 'polypeptide(L)'
;MRKFFYDLTLKYLKMTTNQLLKKINKDKNRIEVESTMRDFEKQLQEHGILDESGLLAGSLPKRKEPLRLVNAFIFAQENPNEENYYIQTAKVWTHQKDRNIPIIIAQSILATFGVALGVLLAMEHFGFEVSTWIGLIGFMPILGIIAAAFGSGRKRWVWVIINFVTSQLYSLFIIT
;
A
#
# COMPACT_ATOMS: atom_id res chain seq x y z
N MET A 1 21.41 17.29 -5.95
CA MET A 1 20.72 17.82 -4.75
C MET A 1 19.28 18.27 -5.00
N ARG A 2 19.00 19.25 -5.90
CA ARG A 2 17.62 19.75 -6.20
C ARG A 2 16.54 18.67 -6.34
N LYS A 3 16.90 17.60 -7.05
CA LYS A 3 16.09 16.39 -7.30
C LYS A 3 15.68 15.62 -6.03
N PHE A 4 16.54 15.52 -5.02
CA PHE A 4 16.23 14.80 -3.77
C PHE A 4 15.30 15.62 -2.89
N PHE A 5 15.53 16.93 -2.82
CA PHE A 5 14.69 17.86 -2.07
C PHE A 5 13.26 17.83 -2.60
N TYR A 6 13.05 17.90 -3.93
CA TYR A 6 11.70 17.88 -4.52
C TYR A 6 10.87 16.65 -4.13
N ASP A 7 11.45 15.44 -4.18
CA ASP A 7 10.74 14.22 -3.77
C ASP A 7 10.48 14.19 -2.26
N LEU A 8 11.39 14.76 -1.46
CA LEU A 8 11.21 14.90 -0.01
C LEU A 8 10.09 15.90 0.32
N THR A 9 10.02 17.02 -0.41
CA THR A 9 8.98 18.05 -0.23
C THR A 9 7.62 17.49 -0.61
N LEU A 10 7.50 16.79 -1.75
CA LEU A 10 6.25 16.13 -2.13
C LEU A 10 5.81 15.08 -1.11
N LYS A 11 6.74 14.30 -0.53
CA LYS A 11 6.41 13.35 0.54
C LYS A 11 5.93 14.04 1.81
N TYR A 12 6.57 15.14 2.19
CA TYR A 12 6.16 15.93 3.35
C TYR A 12 4.76 16.52 3.12
N LEU A 13 4.53 17.14 1.96
CA LEU A 13 3.22 17.70 1.57
C LEU A 13 2.14 16.62 1.53
N LYS A 14 2.43 15.45 0.97
CA LYS A 14 1.52 14.29 1.01
C LYS A 14 1.15 13.89 2.43
N MET A 15 2.11 13.94 3.37
CA MET A 15 1.85 13.62 4.78
C MET A 15 0.99 14.68 5.47
N THR A 16 1.27 15.97 5.24
CA THR A 16 0.48 17.07 5.82
C THR A 16 -0.93 17.10 5.24
N THR A 17 -1.09 16.97 3.91
CA THR A 17 -2.40 16.86 3.26
C THR A 17 -3.21 15.69 3.81
N ASN A 18 -2.58 14.53 4.05
CA ASN A 18 -3.26 13.38 4.66
C ASN A 18 -3.74 13.68 6.10
N GLN A 19 -2.93 14.39 6.91
CA GLN A 19 -3.34 14.80 8.25
C GLN A 19 -4.51 15.80 8.25
N LEU A 20 -4.51 16.73 7.29
CA LEU A 20 -5.59 17.69 7.10
C LEU A 20 -6.87 16.99 6.63
N LEU A 21 -6.78 16.05 5.69
CA LEU A 21 -7.90 15.22 5.22
C LEU A 21 -8.55 14.42 6.35
N LYS A 22 -7.76 13.87 7.29
CA LYS A 22 -8.31 13.17 8.47
C LYS A 22 -9.14 14.07 9.40
N LYS A 23 -8.95 15.38 9.31
CA LYS A 23 -9.64 16.40 10.11
C LYS A 23 -10.46 17.33 9.22
N ILE A 24 -10.96 16.85 8.08
CA ILE A 24 -11.61 17.70 7.06
C ILE A 24 -12.94 18.33 7.51
N ASN A 25 -13.56 17.82 8.57
CA ASN A 25 -14.76 18.41 9.18
C ASN A 25 -14.57 19.85 9.70
N LYS A 26 -13.33 20.36 9.70
CA LYS A 26 -13.03 21.77 9.96
C LYS A 26 -12.90 22.50 8.64
N ASP A 27 -13.72 23.52 8.40
CA ASP A 27 -13.70 24.33 7.16
C ASP A 27 -12.30 24.85 6.81
N LYS A 28 -11.52 25.26 7.82
CA LYS A 28 -10.13 25.70 7.63
C LYS A 28 -9.25 24.65 6.95
N ASN A 29 -9.36 23.38 7.35
CA ASN A 29 -8.56 22.29 6.80
C ASN A 29 -8.99 21.94 5.37
N ARG A 30 -10.29 22.04 5.09
CA ARG A 30 -10.82 21.85 3.74
C ARG A 30 -10.26 22.90 2.79
N ILE A 31 -10.33 24.18 3.17
CA ILE A 31 -9.80 25.30 2.38
C ILE A 31 -8.28 25.13 2.14
N GLU A 32 -7.53 24.71 3.15
CA GLU A 32 -6.09 24.51 3.03
C GLU A 32 -5.73 23.37 2.06
N VAL A 33 -6.48 22.26 2.10
CA VAL A 33 -6.30 21.15 1.14
C VAL A 33 -6.67 21.60 -0.27
N GLU A 34 -7.80 22.30 -0.44
CA GLU A 34 -8.24 22.82 -1.74
C GLU A 34 -7.21 23.80 -2.33
N SER A 35 -6.70 24.73 -1.53
CA SER A 35 -5.65 25.66 -1.94
C SER A 35 -4.38 24.93 -2.37
N THR A 36 -3.95 23.95 -1.57
CA THR A 36 -2.74 23.17 -1.87
C THR A 36 -2.87 22.41 -3.18
N MET A 37 -4.03 21.79 -3.44
CA MET A 37 -4.27 21.07 -4.68
C MET A 37 -4.37 22.01 -5.88
N ARG A 38 -5.00 23.18 -5.72
CA ARG A 38 -5.05 24.20 -6.77
C ARG A 38 -3.66 24.71 -7.15
N ASP A 39 -2.78 24.92 -6.16
CA ASP A 39 -1.40 25.32 -6.41
C ASP A 39 -0.62 24.24 -7.18
N PHE A 40 -0.88 22.96 -6.90
CA PHE A 40 -0.29 21.86 -7.66
C PHE A 40 -0.83 21.78 -9.09
N GLU A 41 -2.13 21.92 -9.29
CA GLU A 41 -2.74 21.95 -10.62
C GLU A 41 -2.11 23.05 -11.47
N LYS A 42 -2.00 24.26 -10.91
CA LYS A 42 -1.36 25.40 -11.58
C LYS A 42 0.10 25.12 -11.94
N GLN A 43 0.87 24.52 -11.03
CA GLN A 43 2.26 24.14 -11.33
C GLN A 43 2.34 23.11 -12.46
N LEU A 44 1.43 22.14 -12.49
CA LEU A 44 1.37 21.13 -13.55
C LEU A 44 0.98 21.75 -14.90
N GLN A 45 0.09 22.74 -14.91
CA GLN A 45 -0.27 23.52 -16.10
C GLN A 45 0.91 24.38 -16.59
N GLU A 46 1.58 25.10 -15.69
CA GLU A 46 2.77 25.90 -16.01
C GLU A 46 3.92 25.05 -16.58
N HIS A 47 4.00 23.78 -16.17
CA HIS A 47 5.00 22.82 -16.67
C HIS A 47 4.53 22.08 -17.93
N GLY A 48 3.35 22.41 -18.47
CA GLY A 48 2.78 21.81 -19.68
C GLY A 48 2.41 20.35 -19.52
N ILE A 49 2.21 19.87 -18.29
CA ILE A 49 1.82 18.49 -18.01
C ILE A 49 0.30 18.34 -18.15
N LEU A 50 -0.44 19.30 -17.59
CA LEU A 50 -1.89 19.41 -17.73
C LEU A 50 -2.26 20.61 -18.60
N ASP A 51 -3.38 20.56 -19.30
CA ASP A 51 -3.98 21.75 -19.95
C ASP A 51 -4.88 22.54 -18.99
N GLU A 52 -5.47 23.63 -19.48
CA GLU A 52 -6.40 24.49 -18.72
C GLU A 52 -7.64 23.74 -18.24
N SER A 53 -8.00 22.64 -18.92
CA SER A 53 -9.11 21.78 -18.54
C SER A 53 -8.75 20.70 -17.53
N GLY A 54 -7.47 20.58 -17.14
CA GLY A 54 -6.97 19.57 -16.21
C GLY A 54 -6.63 18.23 -16.87
N LEU A 55 -6.75 18.13 -18.20
CA LEU A 55 -6.42 16.93 -18.97
C LEU A 55 -4.92 16.86 -19.25
N LEU A 56 -4.43 15.64 -19.51
CA LEU A 56 -3.03 15.42 -19.83
C LEU A 56 -2.67 16.02 -21.20
N ALA A 57 -1.81 17.05 -21.19
CA ALA A 57 -1.37 17.75 -22.41
C ALA A 57 0.06 17.39 -22.82
N GLY A 58 0.91 17.06 -21.84
CA GLY A 58 2.33 16.83 -22.05
C GLY A 58 2.82 15.47 -21.59
N SER A 59 4.15 15.32 -21.58
CA SER A 59 4.78 14.08 -21.14
C SER A 59 4.63 13.87 -19.64
N LEU A 60 4.23 12.66 -19.25
CA LEU A 60 4.12 12.27 -17.85
C LEU A 60 5.47 12.40 -17.11
N PRO A 61 5.46 12.80 -15.82
CA PRO A 61 6.67 12.83 -15.02
C PRO A 61 7.32 11.44 -14.93
N LYS A 62 8.63 11.36 -15.15
CA LYS A 62 9.39 10.09 -15.00
C LYS A 62 9.49 9.58 -13.56
N ARG A 63 9.04 10.37 -12.58
CA ARG A 63 9.23 10.13 -11.15
C ARG A 63 7.95 9.66 -10.49
N LYS A 64 8.09 8.74 -9.54
CA LYS A 64 6.97 8.06 -8.89
C LYS A 64 5.98 9.01 -8.20
N GLU A 65 6.43 9.93 -7.33
CA GLU A 65 5.51 10.80 -6.58
C GLU A 65 4.83 11.88 -7.43
N PRO A 66 5.53 12.60 -8.34
CA PRO A 66 4.88 13.51 -9.27
C PRO A 66 3.93 12.81 -10.23
N LEU A 67 4.29 11.62 -10.73
CA LEU A 67 3.40 10.80 -11.56
C LEU A 67 2.12 10.41 -10.81
N ARG A 68 2.24 10.04 -9.52
CA ARG A 68 1.09 9.73 -8.65
C ARG A 68 0.18 10.93 -8.47
N LEU A 69 0.74 12.14 -8.36
CA LEU A 69 -0.04 13.37 -8.23
C LEU A 69 -0.81 13.66 -9.52
N VAL A 70 -0.15 13.59 -10.68
CA VAL A 70 -0.80 13.77 -11.99
C VAL A 70 -1.92 12.76 -12.21
N ASN A 71 -1.67 11.48 -11.92
CA ASN A 71 -2.70 10.45 -12.03
C ASN A 71 -3.89 10.68 -11.10
N ALA A 72 -3.68 11.34 -9.95
CA ALA A 72 -4.77 11.67 -9.04
C ALA A 72 -5.68 12.77 -9.61
N PHE A 73 -5.12 13.76 -10.31
CA PHE A 73 -5.89 14.79 -11.02
C PHE A 73 -6.73 14.19 -12.15
N ILE A 74 -6.11 13.35 -13.00
CA ILE A 74 -6.81 12.66 -14.09
C ILE A 74 -7.96 11.80 -13.54
N PHE A 75 -7.72 11.03 -12.48
CA PHE A 75 -8.74 10.18 -11.87
C PHE A 75 -9.92 10.99 -11.30
N ALA A 76 -9.64 12.12 -10.63
CA ALA A 76 -10.69 12.97 -10.08
C ALA A 76 -11.53 13.63 -11.20
N GLN A 77 -10.90 13.97 -12.32
CA GLN A 77 -11.58 14.52 -13.48
C GLN A 77 -12.50 13.50 -14.16
N GLU A 78 -12.09 12.23 -14.24
CA GLU A 78 -12.91 11.14 -14.78
C GLU A 78 -14.11 10.81 -13.88
N ASN A 79 -14.11 11.23 -12.60
CA ASN A 79 -15.13 10.91 -11.61
C ASN A 79 -15.75 12.17 -10.96
N PRO A 80 -16.36 13.09 -11.74
CA PRO A 80 -16.83 14.39 -11.27
C PRO A 80 -18.02 14.33 -10.30
N ASN A 81 -18.60 13.15 -10.07
CA ASN A 81 -19.76 12.93 -9.21
C ASN A 81 -19.40 12.71 -7.73
N GLU A 82 -18.11 12.61 -7.36
CA GLU A 82 -17.66 12.39 -5.99
C GLU A 82 -17.04 13.64 -5.36
N GLU A 83 -17.77 14.32 -4.47
CA GLU A 83 -17.26 15.40 -3.61
C GLU A 83 -16.56 16.55 -4.39
N ASN A 84 -15.91 17.49 -3.69
CA ASN A 84 -15.13 18.54 -4.34
C ASN A 84 -13.92 17.91 -5.07
N TYR A 85 -13.76 18.19 -6.36
CA TYR A 85 -12.65 17.75 -7.22
C TYR A 85 -11.28 17.80 -6.52
N TYR A 86 -10.95 18.90 -5.86
CA TYR A 86 -9.67 19.04 -5.16
C TYR A 86 -9.54 18.12 -3.95
N ILE A 87 -10.63 17.89 -3.22
CA ILE A 87 -10.64 16.96 -2.09
C ILE A 87 -10.50 15.52 -2.58
N GLN A 88 -11.17 15.18 -3.68
CA GLN A 88 -11.04 13.87 -4.32
C GLN A 88 -9.62 13.63 -4.81
N THR A 89 -9.01 14.58 -5.51
CA THR A 89 -7.60 14.54 -5.93
C THR A 89 -6.68 14.31 -4.72
N ALA A 90 -6.87 15.07 -3.65
CA ALA A 90 -6.08 14.92 -2.43
C ALA A 90 -6.26 13.53 -1.79
N LYS A 91 -7.49 13.00 -1.75
CA LYS A 91 -7.77 11.65 -1.28
C LYS A 91 -7.07 10.62 -2.15
N VAL A 92 -7.20 10.68 -3.47
CA VAL A 92 -6.58 9.72 -4.38
C VAL A 92 -5.05 9.80 -4.28
N TRP A 93 -4.47 10.99 -4.21
CA TRP A 93 -3.03 11.16 -4.11
C TRP A 93 -2.44 10.67 -2.76
N THR A 94 -3.14 10.95 -1.66
CA THR A 94 -2.69 10.58 -0.30
C THR A 94 -3.06 9.16 0.12
N HIS A 95 -4.19 8.66 -0.37
CA HIS A 95 -4.77 7.35 -0.05
C HIS A 95 -4.73 6.35 -1.21
N GLN A 96 -4.07 6.63 -2.33
CA GLN A 96 -3.85 5.58 -3.35
C GLN A 96 -3.16 4.40 -2.69
N LYS A 97 -3.97 3.35 -2.52
CA LYS A 97 -3.68 1.98 -2.11
C LYS A 97 -2.25 1.59 -2.49
N ASP A 98 -1.29 1.86 -1.61
CA ASP A 98 0.01 1.16 -1.58
C ASP A 98 -0.16 -0.28 -1.05
N ARG A 99 -1.34 -0.85 -1.24
CA ARG A 99 -1.71 -2.14 -0.72
C ARG A 99 -2.44 -2.89 -1.81
N ASN A 100 -1.66 -3.66 -2.55
CA ASN A 100 -2.05 -4.92 -3.16
C ASN A 100 -2.57 -5.93 -2.10
N ILE A 101 -3.27 -5.48 -1.05
CA ILE A 101 -3.96 -6.32 -0.07
C ILE A 101 -4.80 -7.37 -0.80
N PRO A 102 -5.59 -7.05 -1.85
CA PRO A 102 -6.42 -8.07 -2.50
C PRO A 102 -5.59 -9.21 -3.09
N ILE A 103 -4.45 -8.89 -3.71
CA ILE A 103 -3.54 -9.88 -4.31
C ILE A 103 -2.80 -10.67 -3.22
N ILE A 104 -2.35 -10.01 -2.14
CA ILE A 104 -1.67 -10.67 -1.02
C ILE A 104 -2.64 -11.60 -0.26
N ILE A 105 -3.89 -11.19 -0.09
CA ILE A 105 -4.96 -12.03 0.49
C ILE A 105 -5.23 -13.22 -0.44
N ALA A 106 -5.39 -12.99 -1.75
CA ALA A 106 -5.61 -14.06 -2.72
C ALA A 106 -4.45 -15.08 -2.75
N GLN A 107 -3.20 -14.61 -2.69
CA GLN A 107 -2.02 -15.48 -2.59
C GLN A 107 -1.95 -16.24 -1.26
N SER A 108 -2.35 -15.60 -0.15
CA SER A 108 -2.39 -16.25 1.17
C SER A 108 -3.47 -17.34 1.22
N ILE A 109 -4.63 -17.09 0.60
CA ILE A 109 -5.71 -18.08 0.47
C ILE A 109 -5.23 -19.25 -0.40
N LEU A 110 -4.62 -18.98 -1.56
CA LEU A 110 -4.12 -20.03 -2.45
C LEU A 110 -3.02 -20.87 -1.77
N ALA A 111 -2.10 -20.24 -1.04
CA ALA A 111 -1.09 -20.94 -0.25
C ALA A 111 -1.70 -21.81 0.84
N THR A 112 -2.77 -21.33 1.50
CA THR A 112 -3.50 -22.08 2.53
C THR A 112 -4.11 -23.36 1.94
N PHE A 113 -4.76 -23.25 0.79
CA PHE A 113 -5.28 -24.40 0.07
C PHE A 113 -4.17 -25.36 -0.35
N GLY A 114 -3.04 -24.86 -0.84
CA GLY A 114 -1.89 -25.68 -1.22
C GLY A 114 -1.31 -26.48 -0.04
N VAL A 115 -1.16 -25.85 1.12
CA VAL A 115 -0.68 -26.52 2.34
C VAL A 115 -1.70 -27.56 2.83
N ALA A 116 -2.99 -27.22 2.86
CA ALA A 116 -4.03 -28.17 3.27
C ALA A 116 -4.08 -29.41 2.36
N LEU A 117 -3.91 -29.22 1.05
CA LEU A 117 -3.86 -30.30 0.07
C LEU A 117 -2.60 -31.16 0.23
N GLY A 118 -1.44 -30.53 0.51
CA GLY A 118 -0.21 -31.22 0.84
C GLY A 118 -0.30 -32.05 2.14
N VAL A 119 -1.01 -31.54 3.15
CA VAL A 119 -1.29 -32.28 4.40
C VAL A 119 -2.19 -33.48 4.13
N LEU A 120 -3.27 -33.32 3.38
CA LEU A 120 -4.16 -34.42 3.01
C LEU A 120 -3.41 -35.55 2.27
N LEU A 121 -2.58 -35.20 1.29
CA LEU A 121 -1.76 -36.17 0.56
C LEU A 121 -0.70 -36.83 1.46
N ALA A 122 -0.10 -36.07 2.37
CA ALA A 122 0.86 -36.59 3.32
C ALA A 122 0.21 -37.53 4.35
N MET A 123 -1.06 -37.30 4.74
CA MET A 123 -1.77 -38.16 5.69
C MET A 123 -1.93 -39.58 5.15
N GLU A 124 -2.15 -39.72 3.84
CA GLU A 124 -2.26 -41.02 3.19
C GLU A 124 -0.92 -41.78 3.14
N HIS A 125 0.22 -41.09 3.10
CA HIS A 125 1.53 -41.70 2.85
C HIS A 125 2.44 -41.79 4.09
N PHE A 126 2.32 -40.83 5.02
CA PHE A 126 3.23 -40.66 6.16
C PHE A 126 2.51 -40.71 7.51
N GLY A 127 1.19 -40.85 7.52
CA GLY A 127 0.39 -40.92 8.73
C GLY A 127 0.11 -39.56 9.39
N PHE A 128 -0.74 -39.58 10.41
CA PHE A 128 -1.31 -38.38 11.05
C PHE A 128 -0.24 -37.45 11.65
N GLU A 129 0.77 -38.03 12.31
CA GLU A 129 1.76 -37.29 13.08
C GLU A 129 2.66 -36.43 12.18
N VAL A 130 3.28 -37.04 11.17
CA VAL A 130 4.15 -36.34 10.19
C VAL A 130 3.38 -35.30 9.39
N SER A 131 2.12 -35.57 9.08
CA SER A 131 1.28 -34.67 8.30
C SER A 131 0.83 -33.43 9.08
N THR A 132 0.64 -33.59 10.40
CA THR A 132 0.35 -32.47 11.31
C THR A 132 1.55 -31.51 11.36
N TRP A 133 2.78 -32.05 11.37
CA TRP A 133 4.01 -31.25 11.32
C TRP A 133 4.16 -30.49 10.00
N ILE A 134 3.89 -31.14 8.87
CA ILE A 134 3.89 -30.51 7.54
C ILE A 134 2.88 -29.37 7.49
N GLY A 135 1.70 -29.56 8.07
CA GLY A 135 0.68 -28.53 8.19
C GLY A 135 1.15 -27.33 9.01
N LEU A 136 1.67 -27.55 10.21
CA LEU A 136 2.17 -26.48 11.08
C LEU A 136 3.28 -25.65 10.43
N ILE A 137 4.25 -26.31 9.78
CA ILE A 137 5.36 -25.65 9.10
C ILE A 137 4.88 -24.90 7.85
N GLY A 138 3.93 -25.47 7.09
CA GLY A 138 3.37 -24.83 5.89
C GLY A 138 2.48 -23.63 6.19
N PHE A 139 1.75 -23.64 7.32
CA PHE A 139 0.84 -22.55 7.70
C PHE A 139 1.56 -21.34 8.33
N MET A 140 2.71 -21.53 9.00
CA MET A 140 3.45 -20.45 9.66
C MET A 140 3.84 -19.28 8.72
N PRO A 141 4.40 -19.53 7.52
CA PRO A 141 4.73 -18.47 6.56
C PRO A 141 3.51 -17.67 6.11
N ILE A 142 2.35 -18.31 6.00
CA ILE A 142 1.09 -17.68 5.59
C ILE A 142 0.62 -16.69 6.66
N LEU A 143 0.67 -17.09 7.94
CA LEU A 143 0.38 -16.20 9.07
C LEU A 143 1.36 -15.02 9.11
N GLY A 144 2.63 -15.22 8.77
CA GLY A 144 3.63 -14.16 8.64
C GLY A 144 3.34 -13.18 7.51
N ILE A 145 2.88 -13.65 6.35
CA ILE A 145 2.48 -12.82 5.20
C ILE A 145 1.23 -12.00 5.54
N ILE A 146 0.22 -12.64 6.14
CA ILE A 146 -1.01 -11.98 6.59
C ILE A 146 -0.68 -10.90 7.63
N ALA A 147 0.12 -11.22 8.66
CA ALA A 147 0.54 -10.26 9.67
C ALA A 147 1.35 -9.09 9.08
N ALA A 148 2.23 -9.37 8.10
CA ALA A 148 3.00 -8.34 7.40
C ALA A 148 2.15 -7.46 6.48
N ALA A 149 1.05 -7.98 5.93
CA ALA A 149 0.09 -7.25 5.11
C ALA A 149 -0.75 -6.26 5.94
N PHE A 150 -1.08 -6.62 7.19
CA PHE A 150 -1.83 -5.76 8.10
C PHE A 150 -0.95 -4.79 8.90
N GLY A 151 0.31 -5.12 9.18
CA GLY A 151 1.25 -4.27 9.92
C GLY A 151 1.71 -3.00 9.16
N SER A 152 1.99 -1.91 9.89
CA SER A 152 2.59 -0.69 9.35
C SER A 152 3.93 -0.36 10.04
N GLY A 153 4.92 0.10 9.25
CA GLY A 153 6.21 0.57 9.74
C GLY A 153 7.09 -0.51 10.42
N ARG A 154 7.85 -0.10 11.46
CA ARG A 154 8.84 -0.91 12.19
C ARG A 154 8.25 -2.21 12.77
N LYS A 155 6.94 -2.23 13.05
CA LYS A 155 6.19 -3.40 13.53
C LYS A 155 6.16 -4.55 12.52
N ARG A 156 6.20 -4.27 11.21
CA ARG A 156 6.28 -5.30 10.15
C ARG A 156 7.56 -6.13 10.26
N TRP A 157 8.69 -5.48 10.54
CA TRP A 157 9.98 -6.15 10.69
C TRP A 157 10.05 -6.98 11.97
N VAL A 158 9.45 -6.50 13.06
CA VAL A 158 9.35 -7.26 14.31
C VAL A 158 8.58 -8.56 14.08
N TRP A 159 7.47 -8.55 13.33
CA TRP A 159 6.71 -9.77 13.02
C TRP A 159 7.43 -10.73 12.07
N VAL A 160 8.20 -10.22 11.11
CA VAL A 160 9.06 -11.06 10.25
C VAL A 160 10.16 -11.72 11.07
N ILE A 161 10.80 -10.97 11.96
CA ILE A 161 11.86 -11.49 12.85
C ILE A 161 11.28 -12.51 13.84
N ILE A 162 10.12 -12.24 14.44
CA ILE A 162 9.46 -13.20 15.34
C ILE A 162 9.16 -14.49 14.59
N ASN A 163 8.54 -14.44 13.40
CA ASN A 163 8.25 -15.64 12.61
C ASN A 163 9.52 -16.41 12.23
N PHE A 164 10.58 -15.71 11.85
CA PHE A 164 11.87 -16.32 11.54
C PHE A 164 12.48 -17.00 12.77
N VAL A 165 12.52 -16.31 13.91
CA VAL A 165 13.07 -16.84 15.17
C VAL A 165 12.26 -18.01 15.70
N THR A 166 10.92 -17.94 15.67
CA THR A 166 10.10 -19.10 16.05
C THR A 166 10.33 -20.27 15.10
N SER A 167 10.39 -20.04 13.78
CA SER A 167 10.68 -21.11 12.81
C SER A 167 12.04 -21.78 13.07
N GLN A 168 13.08 -21.01 13.41
CA GLN A 168 14.41 -21.54 13.74
C GLN A 168 14.44 -22.27 15.09
N LEU A 169 13.79 -21.72 16.13
CA LEU A 169 13.70 -22.36 17.45
C LEU A 169 12.95 -23.70 17.37
N TYR A 170 11.87 -23.78 16.60
CA TYR A 170 11.15 -25.03 16.38
C TYR A 170 11.98 -26.06 15.60
N SER A 171 12.82 -25.63 14.65
CA SER A 171 13.72 -26.54 13.93
C SER A 171 14.82 -27.14 14.83
N LEU A 172 15.23 -26.43 15.87
CA LEU A 172 16.21 -26.92 16.85
C LEU A 172 15.62 -27.95 17.82
N PHE A 173 14.34 -27.85 18.16
CA PHE A 173 13.64 -28.81 19.03
C PHE A 173 13.29 -30.14 18.33
N ILE A 174 13.39 -30.23 17.00
CA ILE A 174 13.13 -31.44 16.22
C ILE A 174 14.41 -32.29 16.02
N ILE A 175 15.60 -31.74 16.33
CA ILE A 175 16.90 -32.42 16.12
C ILE A 175 17.45 -33.05 17.43
N THR A 176 16.77 -32.90 18.56
CA THR A 176 17.07 -33.59 19.84
C THR A 176 15.97 -34.58 20.18
#